data_AF-A0A0J1CPE7-F1
#
_entry.id   AF-A0A0J1CPE7-F1
#
_cell.length_a   1.000
_cell.length_b   1.000
_cell.length_c   1.000
_cell.angle_alpha   90.00
_cell.angle_beta   90.00
_cell.angle_gamma   90.00
#
_symmetry.space_group_name_H-M   'P 1'
#
loop_
_entity.id
_entity.type
_entity.pdbx_description
1 polymer ?
#
loop_
_entity_poly.entity_id
_entity_poly.type
_entity_poly.pdbx_seq_one_letter_code
_entity_poly.pdbx_strand_id
1 'polypeptide(L)' 'MACPNFRALLDFSLGNIDDNHAMQALGIDNDEDLFLLMAQAHLPMPRLPESNLSRMADDLTALRK' A
#
# COMPACT_ATOMS: atom_id res chain seq x y z
N MET A 1 -11.45 -21.98 3.03
CA MET A 1 -10.17 -21.69 3.72
C MET A 1 -10.04 -20.17 3.71
N ALA A 2 -10.47 -19.50 4.78
CA ALA A 2 -10.51 -18.04 4.82
C ALA A 2 -9.07 -17.53 4.97
N CYS A 3 -8.59 -16.77 4.00
CA CYS A 3 -7.25 -16.20 4.00
C CYS A 3 -7.08 -15.32 5.26
N PRO A 4 -6.21 -15.69 6.22
CA PRO A 4 -6.09 -14.96 7.49
C PRO A 4 -5.59 -13.51 7.33
N ASN A 5 -5.21 -13.12 6.11
CA ASN A 5 -4.47 -11.90 5.79
C ASN A 5 -5.32 -10.83 5.08
N PHE A 6 -6.58 -11.11 4.74
CA PHE A 6 -7.45 -10.15 4.03
C PHE A 6 -7.80 -8.94 4.91
N ARG A 7 -7.83 -9.11 6.23
CA ARG A 7 -8.19 -8.03 7.16
C ARG A 7 -7.15 -6.92 7.20
N ALA A 8 -5.87 -7.27 7.26
CA ALA A 8 -4.77 -6.31 7.20
C ALA A 8 -4.76 -5.54 5.87
N LEU A 9 -4.98 -6.25 4.75
CA LEU A 9 -5.08 -5.65 3.43
C LEU A 9 -6.25 -4.65 3.33
N LEU A 10 -7.40 -5.01 3.91
CA LEU A 10 -8.59 -4.15 3.96
C LEU A 10 -8.36 -2.92 4.84
N ASP A 11 -7.80 -3.10 6.05
CA ASP A 11 -7.49 -2.01 6.96
C ASP A 11 -6.47 -1.03 6.34
N PHE A 12 -5.50 -1.54 5.57
CA PHE A 12 -4.57 -0.71 4.79
C PHE A 12 -5.30 0.07 3.68
N SER A 13 -6.17 -0.59 2.91
CA SER A 13 -6.95 0.08 1.84
C SER A 13 -7.86 1.18 2.36
N LEU A 14 -8.34 1.04 3.61
CA LEU A 14 -9.16 2.02 4.30
C LEU A 14 -8.34 3.15 4.93
N GLY A 15 -7.01 3.04 4.95
CA GLY A 15 -6.12 4.01 5.61
C GLY A 15 -6.11 3.90 7.14
N ASN A 16 -6.53 2.76 7.69
CA ASN A 16 -6.52 2.52 9.14
C ASN A 16 -5.13 2.14 9.67
N ILE A 17 -4.29 1.54 8.81
CA ILE A 17 -2.93 1.11 9.15
C ILE A 17 -1.96 1.56 8.06
N ASP A 18 -0.72 1.84 8.45
CA ASP A 18 0.36 2.20 7.52
C ASP A 18 0.88 0.97 6.74
N ASP A 19 1.56 1.24 5.64
CA ASP A 19 2.22 0.26 4.75
C ASP A 19 3.09 -0.75 5.53
N ASN A 20 3.93 -0.27 6.45
CA ASN A 20 4.82 -1.09 7.27
C ASN A 20 4.05 -2.07 8.16
N HIS A 21 2.92 -1.64 8.74
CA HIS A 21 2.07 -2.49 9.56
C HIS A 21 1.31 -3.51 8.70
N ALA A 22 0.85 -3.09 7.52
CA ALA A 22 0.21 -3.99 6.56
C ALA A 22 1.21 -5.06 6.10
N MET A 23 2.43 -4.68 5.73
CA MET A 23 3.50 -5.58 5.29
C MET A 23 3.88 -6.60 6.38
N GLN A 24 4.08 -6.16 7.62
CA GLN A 24 4.34 -7.07 8.75
C GLN A 24 3.19 -8.05 9.01
N ALA A 25 1.94 -7.58 8.92
CA ALA A 25 0.76 -8.43 9.12
C ALA A 25 0.54 -9.43 7.98
N LEU A 26 0.98 -9.08 6.77
CA LEU A 26 0.89 -9.93 5.57
C LEU A 26 2.11 -10.85 5.41
N GLY A 27 3.21 -10.57 6.11
CA GLY A 27 4.47 -11.31 6.01
C GLY A 27 5.19 -11.06 4.67
N ILE A 28 5.05 -9.87 4.12
CA ILE A 28 5.68 -9.43 2.87
C ILE A 28 6.71 -8.35 3.17
N ASP A 29 7.82 -8.37 2.43
CA ASP A 29 8.95 -7.46 2.67
C ASP A 29 9.02 -6.34 1.61
N ASN A 30 8.12 -6.35 0.63
CA ASN A 30 8.13 -5.44 -0.51
C ASN A 30 6.75 -4.79 -0.73
N ASP A 31 6.75 -3.48 -0.94
CA ASP A 31 5.56 -2.68 -1.27
C ASP A 31 4.88 -3.15 -2.57
N GLU A 32 5.65 -3.72 -3.50
CA GLU A 32 5.11 -4.25 -4.76
C GLU A 32 4.19 -5.48 -4.52
N ASP A 33 4.55 -6.34 -3.58
CA ASP A 33 3.71 -7.50 -3.21
C ASP A 33 2.41 -7.04 -2.56
N LEU A 34 2.47 -5.98 -1.75
CA LEU A 34 1.30 -5.36 -1.14
C LEU A 34 0.36 -4.84 -2.24
N PHE A 35 0.92 -4.14 -3.23
CA PHE A 35 0.18 -3.62 -4.37
C PHE A 35 -0.48 -4.73 -5.21
N LEU A 36 0.23 -5.83 -5.48
CA LEU A 36 -0.30 -6.97 -6.23
C LEU A 36 -1.44 -7.67 -5.49
N LEU A 37 -1.36 -7.78 -4.16
CA LEU A 37 -2.43 -8.33 -3.33
C LEU A 37 -3.67 -7.45 -3.37
N MET A 38 -3.51 -6.13 -3.32
CA MET A 38 -4.62 -5.17 -3.43
C MET A 38 -5.27 -5.20 -4.82
N ALA A 39 -4.45 -5.31 -5.88
CA ALA A 39 -4.93 -5.42 -7.25
C ALA A 39 -5.74 -6.71 -7.47
N GLN A 40 -5.26 -7.85 -6.95
CA GLN A 40 -6.00 -9.11 -6.99
C GLN A 40 -7.31 -9.04 -6.18
N ALA A 41 -7.29 -8.34 -5.04
CA ALA A 41 -8.45 -8.16 -4.20
C ALA A 41 -9.46 -7.11 -4.72
N HIS A 42 -9.18 -6.47 -5.86
CA HIS A 42 -9.97 -5.34 -6.39
C HIS A 42 -10.22 -4.22 -5.35
N LEU A 43 -9.28 -4.02 -4.43
CA LEU A 43 -9.41 -3.00 -3.40
C LEU A 43 -9.12 -1.60 -3.97
N PRO A 44 -9.86 -0.57 -3.53
CA PRO A 44 -9.52 0.80 -3.87
C PRO A 44 -8.15 1.13 -3.28
N MET A 45 -7.26 1.74 -4.07
CA MET A 45 -6.00 2.20 -3.54
C MET A 45 -6.24 3.25 -2.44
N PRO A 46 -5.55 3.13 -1.29
CA PRO A 46 -5.59 4.16 -0.27
C PRO A 46 -5.11 5.46 -0.92
N ARG A 47 -5.94 6.51 -0.81
CA ARG A 47 -5.54 7.81 -1.32
C ARG A 47 -4.39 8.29 -0.45
N LEU A 48 -3.21 8.37 -1.04
CA LEU A 48 -2.09 9.07 -0.43
C LEU A 48 -2.55 10.49 -0.10
N PRO A 49 -2.26 11.00 1.12
CA PRO A 49 -2.41 12.41 1.42
C PRO A 49 -1.71 13.23 0.35
N GLU A 50 -2.33 14.33 -0.07
CA GLU A 50 -1.87 15.15 -1.19
C GLU A 50 -0.41 15.60 -1.03
N SER A 51 0.02 15.82 0.22
CA SER A 51 1.40 16.11 0.60
C SER A 51 2.39 15.00 0.24
N ASN A 52 2.00 13.74 0.44
CA ASN A 52 2.86 12.59 0.14
C ASN A 52 2.91 12.34 -1.36
N LEU A 53 1.79 12.52 -2.06
CA LEU A 53 1.73 12.41 -3.52
C LEU A 53 2.62 13.46 -4.20
N SER A 54 2.56 14.71 -3.73
CA SER A 54 3.40 15.79 -4.25
C SER A 54 4.89 15.50 -4.03
N ARG A 55 5.26 15.00 -2.85
CA ARG A 55 6.65 14.64 -2.54
C ARG A 55 7.16 13.48 -3.40
N MET A 56 6.36 12.44 -3.61
CA MET A 56 6.71 11.34 -4.51
C MET A 56 6.87 11.81 -5.97
N ALA A 57 6.03 12.75 -6.42
CA ALA A 57 6.14 13.35 -7.74
C ALA A 57 7.41 14.20 -7.89
N ASP A 58 7.78 14.93 -6.83
CA ASP A 58 9.03 15.70 -6.77
C ASP A 58 10.26 14.78 -6.82
N ASP A 59 10.26 13.68 -6.06
CA ASP A 59 11.33 12.67 -6.05
C ASP A 59 11.50 12.00 -7.43
N LEU A 60 10.38 11.63 -8.08
CA LEU A 60 10.37 11.10 -9.45
C LEU A 60 10.91 12.12 -10.47
N THR A 61 10.57 13.39 -10.30
CA THR A 61 11.06 14.47 -11.17
C THR A 61 12.56 14.69 -10.97
N ALA A 62 13.06 14.55 -9.74
CA ALA A 62 14.47 14.66 -9.40
C ALA A 62 15.31 13.51 -9.99
N LEU A 63 14.79 12.29 -10.02
CA LEU A 63 15.45 11.13 -10.65
C LEU A 63 15.56 11.23 -12.18
N ARG A 64 14.78 12.11 -12.82
CA ARG A 64 14.80 12.33 -14.26
C ARG A 64 15.85 13.37 -14.72
N LYS A 65 16.66 13.92 -13.81
CA LYS A 65 17.78 14.84 -14.10
C LYS A 65 19.12 14.14 -13.94
#